data_AF-A0A8K0GJD3-F1
#
_entry.id   AF-A0A8K0GJD3-F1
#
_cell.length_a   1.000
_cell.length_b   1.000
_cell.length_c   1.000
_cell.angle_alpha   90.00
_cell.angle_beta   90.00
_cell.angle_gamma   90.00
#
_symmetry.space_group_name_H-M   'P 1'
#
loop_
_entity.id
_entity.type
_entity.pdbx_description
1 polymer ?
#
loop_
_entity_poly.entity_id
_entity_poly.type
_entity_poly.pdbx_seq_one_letter_code
_entity_poly.pdbx_strand_id
1 'polypeptide(L)'
;MHNCTSVRRIASNKEESLVDKFYRPLHLDGNIYKEGSKIHFVTKNLEYKIKLSYRAKEEMKVPRAMSNTKTHGSFNLSQYHQSCVFDVSLLKELELKLQCLSVSINNLIETLSSILQDISSITLKTLNLYEDTVSKISNAVDDKIKNMFIMIVKIEEITQAMKTVKKLSLEIKEIKTLVSMFESLCDNCTNTDFVLVPSIK
;
A
#
# COMPACT_ATOMS: atom_id res chain seq x y z
N MET A 1 -12.29 -33.28 -22.12
CA MET A 1 -13.22 -33.88 -23.11
C MET A 1 -14.59 -33.21 -22.94
N HIS A 2 -15.20 -32.83 -24.06
CA HIS A 2 -16.64 -32.63 -24.33
C HIS A 2 -17.61 -32.00 -23.29
N ASN A 3 -18.18 -30.87 -23.75
CA ASN A 3 -19.62 -30.56 -23.80
C ASN A 3 -20.34 -30.18 -22.46
N CYS A 4 -21.41 -29.38 -22.46
CA CYS A 4 -22.19 -28.79 -23.55
C CYS A 4 -22.81 -27.44 -23.14
N THR A 5 -22.51 -26.33 -23.81
CA THR A 5 -23.23 -25.07 -23.59
C THR A 5 -24.58 -25.15 -24.27
N SER A 6 -25.66 -25.28 -23.48
CA SER A 6 -27.01 -25.50 -24.02
C SER A 6 -27.52 -24.27 -24.77
N VAL A 7 -27.53 -24.34 -26.11
CA VAL A 7 -28.10 -23.30 -26.98
C VAL A 7 -29.62 -23.33 -26.89
N ARG A 8 -30.16 -22.68 -25.84
CA ARG A 8 -31.60 -22.47 -25.69
C ARG A 8 -32.07 -21.47 -26.75
N ARG A 9 -32.54 -21.99 -27.89
CA ARG A 9 -33.41 -21.23 -28.80
C ARG A 9 -34.63 -20.78 -27.99
N ILE A 10 -34.73 -19.50 -27.68
CA ILE A 10 -36.00 -18.93 -27.22
C ILE A 10 -36.86 -18.76 -28.47
N ALA A 11 -37.75 -19.73 -28.67
CA ALA A 11 -38.81 -19.62 -29.66
C ALA A 11 -39.74 -18.46 -29.31
N SER A 12 -40.35 -17.89 -30.36
CA SER A 12 -41.34 -16.80 -30.32
C SER A 12 -42.24 -16.83 -29.08
N ASN A 13 -42.21 -15.74 -28.30
CA ASN A 13 -43.21 -15.44 -27.27
C ASN A 13 -43.38 -13.93 -27.08
N LYS A 14 -44.20 -13.34 -27.97
CA LYS A 14 -45.29 -12.40 -27.66
C LYS A 14 -45.04 -11.18 -26.74
N GLU A 15 -43.83 -10.60 -26.74
CA GLU A 15 -43.60 -9.20 -26.34
C GLU A 15 -42.86 -8.41 -27.44
N GLU A 16 -43.57 -8.01 -28.51
CA GLU A 16 -43.06 -7.02 -29.48
C GLU A 16 -43.07 -5.60 -28.86
N SER A 17 -42.22 -5.41 -27.85
CA SER A 17 -42.11 -4.20 -27.04
C SER A 17 -41.24 -3.14 -27.72
N LEU A 18 -41.89 -2.22 -28.46
CA LEU A 18 -41.43 -0.90 -28.95
C LEU A 18 -40.13 -0.77 -29.78
N VAL A 19 -39.05 -1.42 -29.37
CA VAL A 19 -37.72 -1.41 -30.00
C VAL A 19 -37.83 -1.75 -31.48
N ASP A 20 -38.53 -2.83 -31.81
CA ASP A 20 -38.62 -3.35 -33.18
C ASP A 20 -39.58 -2.55 -34.09
N LYS A 21 -40.26 -1.52 -33.56
CA LYS A 21 -41.00 -0.53 -34.36
C LYS A 21 -40.18 0.72 -34.66
N PHE A 22 -39.29 1.12 -33.75
CA PHE A 22 -38.54 2.37 -33.90
C PHE A 22 -37.27 2.22 -34.75
N TYR A 23 -36.62 1.05 -34.75
CA TYR A 23 -35.37 0.83 -35.48
C TYR A 23 -35.54 0.16 -36.85
N ARG A 24 -36.68 -0.50 -37.12
CA ARG A 24 -36.97 -1.15 -38.42
C ARG A 24 -37.04 -0.20 -39.65
N PRO A 25 -37.40 1.10 -39.54
CA PRO A 25 -37.34 2.05 -40.67
C PRO A 25 -35.92 2.33 -41.17
N LEU A 26 -34.89 2.10 -40.34
CA LEU A 26 -33.50 2.10 -40.77
C LEU A 26 -33.19 0.69 -41.27
N HIS A 27 -32.86 0.54 -42.56
CA HIS A 27 -32.51 -0.74 -43.20
C HIS A 27 -31.11 -1.22 -42.71
N LEU A 28 -31.03 -1.55 -41.42
CA LEU A 28 -29.82 -1.88 -40.69
C LEU A 28 -29.62 -3.40 -40.69
N ASP A 29 -28.72 -3.86 -41.54
CA ASP A 29 -28.37 -5.28 -41.62
C ASP A 29 -27.50 -5.72 -40.43
N GLY A 30 -28.15 -6.06 -39.32
CA GLY A 30 -27.50 -6.44 -38.05
C GLY A 30 -28.49 -6.93 -37.00
N ASN A 31 -27.94 -7.46 -35.90
CA ASN A 31 -28.73 -7.94 -34.76
C ASN A 31 -28.82 -6.84 -33.69
N ILE A 32 -30.01 -6.68 -33.10
CA ILE A 32 -30.26 -5.78 -31.98
C ILE A 32 -30.45 -6.61 -30.71
N TYR A 33 -29.72 -6.26 -29.66
CA TYR A 33 -29.87 -6.83 -28.32
C TYR A 33 -30.20 -5.70 -27.33
N LYS A 34 -31.04 -5.97 -26.33
CA LYS A 34 -31.37 -5.02 -25.26
C LYS A 34 -30.96 -5.60 -23.91
N GLU A 35 -30.11 -4.86 -23.20
CA GLU A 35 -29.65 -5.22 -21.85
C GLU A 35 -30.04 -4.09 -20.89
N GLY A 36 -31.14 -4.29 -20.16
CA GLY A 36 -31.74 -3.25 -19.32
C GLY A 36 -32.12 -1.99 -20.14
N SER A 37 -31.50 -0.86 -19.80
CA SER A 37 -31.66 0.41 -20.51
C SER A 37 -30.69 0.60 -21.69
N LYS A 38 -29.77 -0.34 -21.94
CA LYS A 38 -28.81 -0.27 -23.06
C LYS A 38 -29.32 -1.04 -24.26
N ILE A 39 -29.08 -0.50 -25.46
CA ILE A 39 -29.35 -1.17 -26.74
C ILE A 39 -28.01 -1.37 -27.45
N HIS A 40 -27.73 -2.62 -27.79
CA HIS A 40 -26.52 -3.04 -28.49
C HIS A 40 -26.90 -3.39 -29.93
N PHE A 41 -26.28 -2.73 -30.91
CA PHE A 41 -26.43 -3.07 -32.31
C PHE A 41 -25.14 -3.70 -32.84
N VAL A 42 -25.24 -4.90 -33.41
CA VAL A 42 -24.13 -5.63 -34.02
C VAL A 42 -24.43 -5.84 -35.50
N THR A 43 -23.79 -5.04 -36.36
CA THR A 43 -23.80 -5.21 -37.82
C THR A 43 -23.20 -6.57 -38.22
N LYS A 44 -23.73 -7.22 -39.25
CA LYS A 44 -23.23 -8.52 -39.74
C LYS A 44 -21.79 -8.46 -40.25
N ASN A 45 -21.35 -7.31 -40.75
CA ASN A 45 -19.96 -7.08 -41.15
C ASN A 45 -19.52 -5.67 -40.72
N LEU A 46 -18.78 -5.60 -39.62
CA LEU A 46 -18.31 -4.34 -39.03
C LEU A 46 -17.18 -3.72 -39.86
N GLU A 47 -16.23 -4.53 -40.34
CA GLU A 47 -15.10 -4.08 -41.14
C GLU A 47 -15.56 -3.37 -42.43
N TYR A 48 -16.50 -3.99 -43.16
CA TYR A 48 -17.08 -3.41 -44.38
C TYR A 48 -17.80 -2.08 -44.11
N LYS A 49 -18.59 -1.99 -43.04
CA LYS A 49 -19.28 -0.75 -42.65
C LYS A 49 -18.29 0.34 -42.24
N ILE A 50 -17.20 0.01 -41.53
CA ILE A 50 -16.12 0.96 -41.20
C ILE A 50 -15.43 1.44 -42.48
N LYS A 51 -15.13 0.54 -43.43
CA LYS A 51 -14.46 0.88 -44.69
C LYS A 51 -15.32 1.79 -45.59
N LEU A 52 -16.64 1.59 -45.60
CA LEU A 52 -17.59 2.53 -46.23
C LEU A 52 -17.57 3.90 -45.54
N SER A 53 -17.65 3.95 -44.21
CA SER A 53 -17.58 5.19 -43.43
C SER A 53 -16.26 5.95 -43.60
N TYR A 54 -15.17 5.24 -43.91
CA TYR A 54 -13.88 5.84 -44.24
C TYR A 54 -13.89 6.46 -45.65
N ARG A 55 -14.38 5.73 -46.67
CA ARG A 55 -14.47 6.26 -48.05
C ARG A 55 -15.41 7.46 -48.20
N ALA A 56 -16.47 7.53 -47.40
CA ALA A 56 -17.35 8.70 -47.35
C ALA A 56 -16.63 10.02 -46.99
N LYS A 57 -15.41 9.97 -46.43
CA LYS A 57 -14.57 11.15 -46.17
C LYS A 57 -13.64 11.54 -47.32
N GLU A 58 -13.35 10.63 -48.25
CA GLU A 58 -12.40 10.88 -49.36
C GLU A 58 -13.07 11.48 -50.61
N GLU A 59 -14.39 11.35 -50.76
CA GLU A 59 -15.15 11.97 -51.87
C GLU A 59 -15.50 13.45 -51.64
N MET A 60 -15.12 14.05 -50.49
CA MET A 60 -15.20 15.51 -50.28
C MET A 60 -14.02 16.26 -50.91
N LYS A 61 -13.77 16.03 -52.21
CA LYS A 61 -12.96 16.94 -53.04
C LYS A 61 -13.86 18.02 -53.63
N VAL A 62 -13.72 19.24 -53.11
CA VAL A 62 -14.36 20.46 -53.63
C VAL A 62 -14.10 20.59 -55.15
N PRO A 63 -15.15 20.63 -56.00
CA PRO A 63 -14.97 20.87 -57.43
C PRO A 63 -14.59 22.33 -57.69
N ARG A 64 -13.34 22.54 -58.12
CA ARG A 64 -12.87 23.83 -58.65
C ARG A 64 -13.56 24.08 -60.00
N ALA A 65 -14.17 25.25 -60.18
CA ALA A 65 -14.90 25.57 -61.40
C ALA A 65 -13.98 25.66 -62.64
N MET A 66 -14.26 24.83 -63.66
CA MET A 66 -14.23 25.22 -65.07
C MET A 66 -15.06 24.22 -65.91
N SER A 67 -15.57 24.68 -67.05
CA SER A 67 -16.75 24.14 -67.74
C SER A 67 -16.54 22.94 -68.69
N ASN A 68 -17.66 22.34 -69.12
CA ASN A 68 -17.88 21.46 -70.29
C ASN A 68 -17.58 19.95 -70.06
N THR A 69 -18.57 19.10 -69.77
CA THR A 69 -19.54 18.58 -70.76
C THR A 69 -20.73 17.85 -70.08
N LYS A 70 -21.73 17.46 -70.88
CA LYS A 70 -23.11 17.17 -70.43
C LYS A 70 -23.33 15.75 -69.87
N THR A 71 -24.33 15.71 -68.96
CA THR A 71 -25.33 14.63 -68.69
C THR A 71 -24.83 13.29 -68.11
N HIS A 72 -25.56 12.59 -67.22
CA HIS A 72 -26.87 12.80 -66.58
C HIS A 72 -26.78 12.52 -65.06
N GLY A 73 -27.68 13.09 -64.22
CA GLY A 73 -27.81 12.70 -62.81
C GLY A 73 -28.35 13.80 -61.89
N SER A 74 -29.65 14.11 -61.96
CA SER A 74 -30.29 15.08 -61.07
C SER A 74 -30.48 14.52 -59.65
N PHE A 75 -29.45 14.65 -58.81
CA PHE A 75 -29.61 14.57 -57.35
C PHE A 75 -29.86 15.97 -56.80
N ASN A 76 -31.08 16.22 -56.31
CA ASN A 76 -31.47 17.48 -55.67
C ASN A 76 -30.77 17.64 -54.31
N LEU A 77 -29.54 18.15 -54.32
CA LEU A 77 -28.77 18.51 -53.12
C LEU A 77 -29.23 19.88 -52.56
N SER A 78 -30.53 20.03 -52.32
CA SER A 78 -31.16 21.31 -51.93
C SER A 78 -32.13 21.21 -50.74
N GLN A 79 -32.23 20.06 -50.08
CA GLN A 79 -33.15 19.84 -48.94
C GLN A 79 -32.52 19.20 -47.68
N TYR A 80 -31.21 19.37 -47.47
CA TYR A 80 -30.57 19.17 -46.16
C TYR A 80 -29.80 20.40 -45.67
N HIS A 81 -30.31 21.59 -46.00
CA HIS A 81 -30.04 22.83 -45.27
C HIS A 81 -31.27 23.29 -44.48
N GLN A 82 -31.87 22.38 -43.71
CA GLN A 82 -32.62 22.82 -42.54
C GLN A 82 -31.58 23.28 -41.50
N SER A 83 -31.18 24.55 -41.63
CA SER A 83 -30.38 25.23 -40.62
C SER A 83 -31.17 25.15 -39.31
N CYS A 84 -30.76 24.26 -38.42
CA CYS A 84 -31.28 24.24 -37.07
C CYS A 84 -30.93 25.59 -36.46
N VAL A 85 -31.93 26.43 -36.20
CA VAL A 85 -31.76 27.71 -35.50
C VAL A 85 -31.45 27.37 -34.04
N PHE A 86 -30.20 27.00 -33.79
CA PHE A 86 -29.68 26.78 -32.45
C PHE A 86 -29.75 28.10 -31.70
N ASP A 87 -30.47 28.11 -30.57
CA ASP A 87 -30.52 29.27 -29.71
C ASP A 87 -29.13 29.52 -29.10
N VAL A 88 -28.50 30.59 -29.58
CA VAL A 88 -27.18 31.05 -29.13
C VAL A 88 -27.20 31.35 -27.62
N SER A 89 -28.35 31.71 -27.06
CA SER A 89 -28.54 31.97 -25.63
C SER A 89 -28.38 30.71 -24.80
N LEU A 90 -29.00 29.59 -25.22
CA LEU A 90 -28.85 28.28 -24.57
C LEU A 90 -27.42 27.75 -24.69
N LEU A 91 -26.77 27.95 -25.84
CA LEU A 91 -25.37 27.56 -26.02
C LEU A 91 -24.45 28.35 -25.08
N LYS A 92 -24.69 29.65 -24.90
CA LYS A 92 -23.93 30.51 -23.99
C LYS A 92 -24.20 30.19 -22.52
N GLU A 93 -25.42 29.83 -22.14
CA GLU A 93 -25.73 29.36 -20.79
C GLU A 93 -25.03 28.02 -20.49
N LEU A 94 -25.03 27.10 -21.46
CA LEU A 94 -24.29 25.84 -21.38
C LEU A 94 -22.78 26.09 -21.25
N GLU A 95 -22.21 27.00 -22.05
CA GLU A 95 -20.81 27.39 -21.98
C GLU A 95 -20.44 27.93 -20.59
N LEU A 96 -21.24 28.86 -20.04
CA LEU A 96 -21.03 29.39 -18.69
C LEU A 96 -21.12 28.30 -17.61
N LYS A 97 -22.10 27.38 -17.70
CA LYS A 97 -22.21 26.24 -16.79
C LYS A 97 -21.01 25.30 -16.88
N LEU A 98 -20.50 25.03 -18.09
CA LEU A 98 -19.30 24.22 -18.30
C LEU A 98 -18.03 24.92 -17.78
N GLN A 99 -17.91 26.24 -17.93
CA GLN A 99 -16.81 27.03 -17.37
C GLN A 99 -16.84 26.99 -15.83
N CYS A 100 -18.00 27.22 -15.20
CA CYS A 100 -18.15 27.11 -13.74
C CYS A 100 -17.85 25.69 -13.22
N LEU A 101 -18.32 24.65 -13.93
CA LEU A 101 -18.03 23.25 -13.59
C LEU A 101 -16.54 22.94 -13.71
N SER A 102 -15.87 23.42 -14.76
CA SER A 102 -14.42 23.27 -14.97
C SER A 102 -13.62 23.89 -13.81
N VAL A 103 -13.95 25.13 -13.42
CA VAL A 103 -13.33 25.78 -12.24
C VAL A 103 -13.57 24.97 -10.97
N SER A 104 -14.79 24.47 -10.74
CA SER A 104 -15.08 23.65 -9.55
C SER A 104 -14.33 22.32 -9.53
N ILE A 105 -14.13 21.69 -10.68
CA ILE A 105 -13.35 20.45 -10.81
C ILE A 105 -11.86 20.72 -10.57
N ASN A 106 -11.31 21.79 -11.14
CA ASN A 106 -9.91 22.17 -10.92
C ASN A 106 -9.63 22.48 -9.45
N ASN A 107 -10.51 23.23 -8.77
CA ASN A 107 -10.39 23.50 -7.34
C ASN A 107 -10.41 22.21 -6.50
N LEU A 108 -11.23 21.23 -6.86
CA LEU A 108 -11.28 19.92 -6.19
C LEU A 108 -9.99 19.12 -6.45
N ILE A 109 -9.46 19.12 -7.68
CA ILE A 109 -8.20 18.45 -8.04
C ILE A 109 -7.04 19.03 -7.23
N GLU A 110 -6.90 20.37 -7.18
CA GLU A 110 -5.86 21.04 -6.37
C GLU A 110 -6.00 20.70 -4.87
N THR A 111 -7.22 20.73 -4.34
CA THR A 111 -7.47 20.39 -2.93
C THR A 111 -7.09 18.93 -2.62
N LEU A 112 -7.48 17.98 -3.46
CA LEU A 112 -7.13 16.57 -3.30
C LEU A 112 -5.64 16.32 -3.48
N SER A 113 -4.99 17.03 -4.41
CA SER A 113 -3.54 17.01 -4.62
C SER A 113 -2.80 17.45 -3.35
N SER A 114 -3.19 18.59 -2.77
CA SER A 114 -2.61 19.09 -1.50
C SER A 114 -2.77 18.09 -0.36
N ILE A 115 -4.00 17.58 -0.13
CA ILE A 115 -4.27 16.61 0.94
C ILE A 115 -3.47 15.32 0.75
N LEU A 116 -3.33 14.84 -0.50
CA LEU A 116 -2.53 13.65 -0.80
C LEU A 116 -1.04 13.90 -0.51
N GLN A 117 -0.49 15.06 -0.88
CA GLN A 117 0.88 15.44 -0.55
C GLN A 117 1.10 15.55 0.96
N ASP A 118 0.14 16.10 1.71
CA ASP A 118 0.20 16.18 3.17
C ASP A 118 0.20 14.78 3.82
N ILE A 119 -0.70 13.89 3.39
CA ILE A 119 -0.76 12.49 3.85
C ILE A 119 0.54 11.75 3.50
N SER A 120 1.07 11.91 2.29
CA SER A 120 2.35 11.33 1.87
C SER A 120 3.51 11.87 2.71
N SER A 121 3.53 13.17 3.00
CA SER A 121 4.54 13.81 3.86
C SER A 121 4.50 13.25 5.29
N ILE A 122 3.31 13.10 5.89
CA ILE A 122 3.14 12.53 7.22
C ILE A 122 3.58 11.06 7.23
N THR A 123 3.16 10.28 6.23
CA THR A 123 3.53 8.85 6.12
C THR A 123 5.04 8.68 6.01
N LEU A 124 5.71 9.48 5.17
CA LEU A 124 7.17 9.46 5.02
C LEU A 124 7.89 9.88 6.31
N LYS A 125 7.40 10.93 7.01
CA LYS A 125 7.92 11.32 8.33
C LYS A 125 7.80 10.17 9.35
N THR A 126 6.69 9.44 9.36
CA THR A 126 6.48 8.28 10.25
C THR A 126 7.43 7.13 9.93
N LEU A 127 7.67 6.82 8.65
CA LEU A 127 8.64 5.81 8.24
C LEU A 127 10.06 6.19 8.66
N ASN A 128 10.48 7.43 8.42
CA ASN A 128 11.80 7.93 8.82
C ASN A 128 11.97 7.88 10.35
N LEU A 129 10.96 8.28 11.12
CA LEU A 129 10.98 8.18 12.59
C LEU A 129 11.09 6.74 13.09
N TYR A 130 10.45 5.79 12.39
CA TYR A 130 10.56 4.36 12.70
C TYR A 130 11.98 3.84 12.43
N GLU A 131 12.55 4.14 11.26
CA GLU A 131 13.94 3.79 10.90
C GLU A 131 14.94 4.34 11.93
N ASP A 132 14.85 5.63 12.24
CA ASP A 132 15.64 6.31 13.27
C ASP A 132 15.54 5.63 14.64
N THR A 133 14.33 5.23 15.03
CA THR A 133 14.06 4.63 16.34
C THR A 133 14.61 3.21 16.41
N VAL A 134 14.43 2.41 15.35
CA VAL A 134 15.01 1.06 15.25
C VAL A 134 16.54 1.13 15.27
N SER A 135 17.14 2.07 14.53
CA SER A 135 18.59 2.30 14.54
C SER A 135 19.11 2.68 15.93
N LYS A 136 18.45 3.63 16.62
CA LYS A 136 18.80 4.03 18.00
C LYS A 136 18.68 2.87 18.99
N ILE A 137 17.63 2.04 18.88
CA ILE A 137 17.45 0.85 19.72
C ILE A 137 18.54 -0.20 19.45
N SER A 138 18.87 -0.46 18.19
CA SER A 138 19.95 -1.39 17.81
C SER A 138 21.28 -0.98 18.46
N ASN A 139 21.69 0.28 18.24
CA ASN A 139 22.93 0.82 18.82
C ASN A 139 22.92 0.75 20.36
N ALA A 140 21.80 1.08 21.00
CA ALA A 140 21.68 1.01 22.45
C ALA A 140 21.80 -0.42 22.99
N VAL A 141 21.19 -1.41 22.31
CA VAL A 141 21.28 -2.84 22.66
C VAL A 141 22.71 -3.35 22.45
N ASP A 142 23.35 -3.00 21.34
CA ASP A 142 24.74 -3.37 21.06
C ASP A 142 25.70 -2.85 22.14
N ASP A 143 25.50 -1.61 22.59
CA ASP A 143 26.27 -1.05 23.70
C ASP A 143 25.96 -1.74 25.04
N LYS A 144 24.72 -2.19 25.30
CA LYS A 144 24.44 -3.01 26.50
C LYS A 144 25.10 -4.39 26.42
N ILE A 145 25.15 -5.01 25.24
CA ILE A 145 25.85 -6.28 25.02
C ILE A 145 27.35 -6.10 25.29
N LYS A 146 28.00 -5.06 24.74
CA LYS A 146 29.42 -4.73 25.04
C LYS A 146 29.66 -4.54 26.54
N ASN A 147 28.79 -3.78 27.21
CA ASN A 147 28.89 -3.54 28.65
C ASN A 147 28.73 -4.83 29.48
N MET A 148 27.89 -5.78 29.05
CA MET A 148 27.78 -7.09 29.68
C MET A 148 29.09 -7.89 29.56
N PHE A 149 29.73 -7.89 28.40
CA PHE A 149 31.04 -8.54 28.23
C PHE A 149 32.13 -7.90 29.11
N ILE A 150 32.16 -6.57 29.22
CA ILE A 150 33.07 -5.86 30.15
C ILE A 150 32.78 -6.26 31.61
N MET A 151 31.51 -6.39 31.99
CA MET A 151 31.11 -6.84 33.33
C MET A 151 31.58 -8.27 33.62
N ILE A 152 31.49 -9.19 32.66
CA ILE A 152 32.00 -10.56 32.80
C ILE A 152 33.51 -10.56 33.09
N VAL A 153 34.30 -9.78 32.34
CA VAL A 153 35.75 -9.64 32.59
C VAL A 153 36.02 -9.09 33.99
N LYS A 154 35.23 -8.11 34.46
CA LYS A 154 35.37 -7.54 35.81
C LYS A 154 34.97 -8.53 36.91
N ILE A 155 33.96 -9.38 36.67
CA ILE A 155 33.59 -10.48 37.58
C ILE A 155 34.73 -11.52 37.67
N GLU A 156 35.39 -11.83 36.55
CA GLU A 156 36.54 -12.75 36.54
C GLU A 156 37.75 -12.18 37.29
N GLU A 157 38.06 -10.90 37.09
CA GLU A 157 39.12 -10.18 37.82
C GLU A 157 38.86 -10.17 39.35
N ILE A 158 37.63 -9.86 39.77
CA ILE A 158 37.21 -9.93 41.18
C ILE A 158 37.32 -11.37 41.71
N THR A 159 36.88 -12.36 40.93
CA THR A 159 36.94 -13.78 41.30
C THR A 159 38.38 -14.25 41.50
N GLN A 160 39.32 -13.75 40.70
CA GLN A 160 40.75 -14.01 40.84
C GLN A 160 41.31 -13.34 42.11
N ALA A 161 40.99 -12.06 42.37
CA ALA A 161 41.42 -11.37 43.60
C ALA A 161 40.90 -12.05 44.88
N MET A 162 39.67 -12.56 44.86
CA MET A 162 39.07 -13.30 45.97
C MET A 162 39.80 -14.60 46.33
N LYS A 163 40.64 -15.16 45.46
CA LYS A 163 41.50 -16.32 45.81
C LYS A 163 42.53 -15.96 46.88
N THR A 164 43.11 -14.76 46.81
CA THR A 164 44.06 -14.25 47.83
C THR A 164 43.36 -14.01 49.16
N VAL A 165 42.15 -13.45 49.16
CA VAL A 165 41.34 -13.26 50.37
C VAL A 165 41.02 -14.61 51.04
N LYS A 166 40.68 -15.64 50.26
CA LYS A 166 40.47 -17.00 50.76
C LYS A 166 41.74 -17.60 51.39
N LYS A 167 42.93 -17.37 50.80
CA LYS A 167 44.22 -17.81 51.37
C LYS A 167 44.48 -17.16 52.73
N LEU A 168 44.38 -15.83 52.81
CA LEU A 168 44.56 -15.07 54.06
C LEU A 168 43.56 -15.52 55.14
N SER A 169 42.33 -15.86 54.76
CA SER A 169 41.33 -16.38 55.69
C SER A 169 41.69 -17.75 56.28
N LEU A 170 42.46 -18.59 55.57
CA LEU A 170 42.99 -19.85 56.11
C LEU A 170 44.15 -19.60 57.07
N GLU A 171 45.12 -18.76 56.68
CA GLU A 171 46.27 -18.39 57.53
C GLU A 171 45.82 -17.79 58.87
N ILE A 172 44.78 -16.93 58.86
CA ILE A 172 44.17 -16.38 60.09
C ILE A 172 43.51 -17.47 60.96
N LYS A 173 42.88 -18.49 60.35
CA LYS A 173 42.29 -19.62 61.09
C LYS A 173 43.37 -20.51 61.72
N GLU A 174 44.47 -20.73 61.03
CA GLU A 174 45.62 -21.48 61.54
C GLU A 174 46.23 -20.76 62.75
N ILE A 175 46.47 -19.45 62.66
CA ILE A 175 46.93 -18.61 63.78
C ILE A 175 45.95 -18.69 64.96
N LYS A 176 44.64 -18.55 64.71
CA LYS A 176 43.62 -18.67 65.78
C LYS A 176 43.65 -20.04 66.46
N THR A 177 43.86 -21.11 65.70
CA THR A 177 43.95 -22.47 66.23
C THR A 177 45.19 -22.63 67.12
N LEU A 178 46.33 -22.09 66.68
CA LEU A 178 47.57 -22.11 67.45
C LEU A 178 47.45 -21.30 68.76
N VAL A 179 46.82 -20.11 68.72
CA VAL A 179 46.55 -19.31 69.92
C VAL A 179 45.67 -20.08 70.91
N SER A 180 44.59 -20.74 70.44
CA SER A 180 43.72 -21.53 71.30
C SER A 180 44.43 -22.73 71.95
N MET A 181 45.41 -23.34 71.27
CA MET A 181 46.28 -24.36 71.88
C MET A 181 47.12 -23.77 73.01
N PHE A 182 47.76 -22.61 72.81
CA PHE A 182 48.54 -21.93 73.85
C PHE A 182 47.67 -21.52 75.06
N GLU A 183 46.47 -21.01 74.84
CA GLU A 183 45.50 -20.71 75.90
C GLU A 183 45.20 -21.96 76.73
N SER A 184 44.84 -23.08 76.08
CA SER A 184 44.51 -24.33 76.78
C SER A 184 45.69 -24.91 77.57
N LEU A 185 46.93 -24.74 77.10
CA LEU A 185 48.12 -25.16 77.84
C LEU A 185 48.34 -24.29 79.08
N CYS A 186 48.11 -22.98 78.97
CA CYS A 186 48.24 -22.05 80.09
C CYS A 186 47.19 -22.33 81.17
N ASP A 187 45.93 -22.54 80.78
CA ASP A 187 44.82 -22.87 81.68
C ASP A 187 45.11 -24.16 82.48
N ASN A 188 45.68 -25.18 81.82
CA ASN A 188 46.05 -26.44 82.47
C ASN A 188 47.17 -26.26 83.52
N CYS A 189 48.18 -25.42 83.26
CA CYS A 189 49.24 -25.12 84.23
C CYS A 189 48.72 -24.46 85.51
N THR A 190 47.76 -23.53 85.40
CA THR A 190 47.20 -22.85 86.58
C THR A 190 46.44 -23.76 87.55
N ASN A 191 45.99 -24.94 87.08
CA ASN A 191 45.33 -25.94 87.91
C ASN A 191 46.29 -26.88 88.66
N THR A 192 47.56 -26.99 88.23
CA THR A 192 48.52 -27.92 88.83
C THR A 192 49.37 -27.33 89.96
N ASP A 193 49.53 -26.01 90.03
CA ASP A 193 50.42 -25.34 91.00
C ASP A 193 49.89 -25.25 92.45
N PHE A 194 48.74 -25.86 92.76
CA PHE A 194 48.12 -25.81 94.10
C PHE A 194 48.17 -27.12 94.92
N VAL A 195 48.76 -28.21 94.40
CA VAL A 195 48.59 -29.57 94.98
C VAL A 195 49.82 -30.10 95.78
N LEU A 196 50.97 -29.43 95.77
CA LEU A 196 52.20 -29.95 96.40
C LEU A 196 52.86 -29.01 97.43
N VAL A 197 52.17 -28.80 98.56
CA VAL A 197 52.84 -28.54 99.85
C VAL A 197 52.20 -29.43 100.93
N PRO A 198 52.81 -30.59 101.28
CA PRO A 198 52.34 -31.39 102.41
C PRO A 198 52.52 -30.61 103.71
N SER A 199 51.45 -30.46 104.49
CA SER A 199 51.52 -29.84 105.81
C SER A 199 52.33 -30.72 106.76
N ILE A 200 53.47 -30.21 107.25
CA ILE A 200 54.24 -30.84 108.32
C ILE A 200 53.56 -30.52 109.65
N LYS A 201 53.15 -31.56 110.38
CA LYS A 201 52.72 -31.48 111.78
C LYS A 201 52.97 -32.81 112.49
#